data_AF-A0A7V9NUP5-F1
#
_entry.id   AF-A0A7V9NUP5-F1
#
_cell.length_a   1.000
_cell.length_b   1.000
_cell.length_c   1.000
_cell.angle_alpha   90.00
_cell.angle_beta   90.00
_cell.angle_gamma   90.00
#
_symmetry.space_group_name_H-M   'P 1'
#
loop_
_entity.id
_entity.type
_entity.pdbx_description
1 polymer ?
#
loop_
_entity_poly.entity_id
_entity_poly.type
_entity_poly.pdbx_seq_one_letter_code
_entity_poly.pdbx_strand_id
1 'polypeptide(L)'
;MAVFDDNEARARVGAALDALVPGASQLGAVDYVENLLSAFDHDPPRVWAAPGAWSGGPGGWLEMGPWEEHAWRTRIELWTEVYARVARGDELSPSDHDVLHQHACEATYGDPAYGGNRDEGGWRRVNFPTPLFPPARSS
;
A
#
# COMPACT_ATOMS: atom_id res chain seq x y z
N MET A 1 9.50 -9.08 7.78
CA MET A 1 9.17 -9.38 9.20
C MET A 1 7.67 -9.13 9.39
N ALA A 2 6.97 -9.75 10.35
CA ALA A 2 5.57 -9.39 10.59
C ALA A 2 5.53 -7.98 11.20
N VAL A 3 4.81 -7.03 10.58
CA VAL A 3 4.72 -5.64 11.06
C VAL A 3 3.76 -5.52 12.24
N PHE A 4 2.71 -6.35 12.27
CA PHE A 4 1.75 -6.45 13.36
C PHE A 4 1.96 -7.74 14.14
N ASP A 5 1.99 -7.63 15.47
CA ASP A 5 2.40 -8.72 16.37
C ASP A 5 1.42 -9.90 16.41
N ASP A 6 0.13 -9.67 16.10
CA ASP A 6 -0.90 -10.70 16.12
C ASP A 6 -2.06 -10.42 15.13
N ASN A 7 -2.96 -11.41 15.02
CA ASN A 7 -4.14 -11.32 14.17
C ASN A 7 -5.17 -10.28 14.63
N GLU A 8 -5.20 -9.94 15.92
CA GLU A 8 -6.15 -8.97 16.45
C GLU A 8 -5.73 -7.54 16.08
N ALA A 9 -4.45 -7.22 16.23
CA ALA A 9 -3.84 -5.99 15.74
C ALA A 9 -4.10 -5.82 14.24
N ARG A 10 -3.86 -6.88 13.45
CA ARG A 10 -4.11 -6.89 12.01
C ARG A 10 -5.60 -6.67 11.68
N ALA A 11 -6.51 -7.26 12.46
CA ALA A 11 -7.95 -7.05 12.31
C ALA A 11 -8.38 -5.61 12.64
N ARG A 12 -7.81 -4.97 13.67
CA ARG A 12 -8.06 -3.56 14.00
C ARG A 12 -7.62 -2.63 12.87
N VAL A 13 -6.44 -2.86 12.29
CA VAL A 13 -5.96 -2.12 11.13
C VAL A 13 -6.92 -2.29 9.94
N GLY A 14 -7.33 -3.53 9.65
CA GLY A 14 -8.32 -3.80 8.61
C GLY A 14 -9.64 -3.06 8.81
N ALA A 15 -10.18 -3.08 10.04
CA ALA A 15 -11.42 -2.38 10.37
C ALA A 15 -11.29 -0.85 10.24
N ALA A 16 -10.15 -0.27 10.64
CA ALA A 16 -9.89 1.16 10.52
C ALA A 16 -9.84 1.59 9.05
N LEU A 17 -9.21 0.80 8.16
CA LEU A 17 -9.15 1.07 6.73
C LEU A 17 -10.52 0.88 6.06
N ASP A 18 -11.29 -0.15 6.45
CA ASP A 18 -12.64 -0.40 5.95
C ASP A 18 -13.63 0.71 6.30
N ALA A 19 -13.45 1.36 7.46
CA ALA A 19 -14.28 2.49 7.87
C ALA A 19 -14.12 3.71 6.94
N LEU A 20 -12.98 3.82 6.25
CA LEU A 20 -12.65 4.92 5.35
C LEU A 20 -12.97 4.58 3.90
N VAL A 21 -12.65 3.36 3.48
CA VAL A 21 -13.02 2.83 2.16
C VAL A 21 -13.66 1.45 2.35
N PRO A 22 -14.99 1.33 2.21
CA PRO A 22 -15.70 0.08 2.49
C PRO A 22 -15.12 -1.14 1.75
N GLY A 23 -14.73 -2.16 2.50
CA GLY A 23 -14.18 -3.41 1.97
C GLY A 23 -12.76 -3.28 1.39
N ALA A 24 -11.99 -2.28 1.82
CA ALA A 24 -10.57 -2.15 1.50
C ALA A 24 -9.75 -3.34 2.04
N SER A 25 -10.08 -3.87 3.23
CA SER A 25 -9.38 -5.03 3.82
C SER A 25 -9.48 -6.27 2.92
N GLN A 26 -10.64 -6.53 2.34
CA GLN A 26 -10.88 -7.63 1.39
C GLN A 26 -10.05 -7.47 0.11
N LEU A 27 -9.80 -6.22 -0.30
CA LEU A 27 -8.94 -5.86 -1.42
C LEU A 27 -7.45 -5.87 -1.08
N GLY A 28 -7.05 -6.32 0.11
CA GLY A 28 -5.64 -6.44 0.51
C GLY A 28 -5.07 -5.20 1.18
N ALA A 29 -5.89 -4.29 1.70
CA ALA A 29 -5.36 -3.04 2.26
C ALA A 29 -4.44 -3.23 3.47
N VAL A 30 -4.60 -4.30 4.24
CA VAL A 30 -3.66 -4.60 5.33
C VAL A 30 -2.32 -5.10 4.79
N ASP A 31 -2.33 -5.90 3.72
CA ASP A 31 -1.11 -6.34 3.04
C ASP A 31 -0.35 -5.18 2.41
N TYR A 32 -1.07 -4.22 1.82
CA TYR A 32 -0.50 -2.97 1.32
C TYR A 32 0.26 -2.22 2.42
N VAL A 33 -0.37 -2.04 3.58
CA VAL A 33 0.24 -1.32 4.71
C VAL A 33 1.48 -2.05 5.21
N GLU A 34 1.43 -3.37 5.38
CA GLU A 34 2.60 -4.13 5.80
C GLU A 34 3.75 -3.99 4.82
N ASN A 35 3.48 -4.12 3.52
CA ASN A 35 4.48 -3.93 2.46
C ASN A 35 5.09 -2.52 2.48
N LEU A 36 4.27 -1.50 2.70
CA LEU A 36 4.71 -0.11 2.78
C LEU A 36 5.62 0.12 3.99
N LEU A 37 5.20 -0.36 5.17
CA LEU A 37 5.96 -0.17 6.41
C LEU A 37 7.25 -1.00 6.43
N SER A 38 7.27 -2.14 5.74
CA SER A 38 8.48 -2.96 5.57
C SER A 38 9.20 -2.72 4.24
N ALA A 39 8.95 -1.60 3.54
CA ALA A 39 9.49 -1.39 2.19
C ALA A 39 11.02 -1.48 2.13
N PHE A 40 11.71 -1.04 3.20
CA PHE A 40 13.17 -1.07 3.33
C PHE A 40 13.76 -2.41 3.82
N ASP A 41 12.93 -3.43 4.09
CA ASP A 41 13.40 -4.81 4.33
C ASP A 41 13.80 -5.51 3.01
N HIS A 42 13.66 -4.81 1.87
CA HIS A 42 13.90 -5.32 0.53
C HIS A 42 14.98 -4.52 -0.19
N ASP A 43 15.64 -5.19 -1.15
CA ASP A 43 16.68 -4.63 -2.01
C ASP A 43 16.33 -4.95 -3.48
N PRO A 44 15.95 -3.96 -4.31
CA PRO A 44 15.73 -2.55 -3.98
C PRO A 44 14.55 -2.34 -3.01
N PRO A 45 14.49 -1.22 -2.28
CA PRO A 45 13.34 -0.89 -1.44
C PRO A 45 12.03 -0.90 -2.23
N ARG A 46 10.97 -1.47 -1.66
CA ARG A 46 9.65 -1.58 -2.31
C ARG A 46 8.82 -0.30 -2.25
N VAL A 47 9.44 0.83 -2.56
CA VAL A 47 8.82 2.15 -2.56
C VAL A 47 8.30 2.53 -3.94
N TRP A 48 9.10 2.30 -4.99
CA TRP A 48 8.73 2.62 -6.36
C TRP A 48 8.75 1.39 -7.25
N ALA A 49 7.57 0.97 -7.67
CA ALA A 49 7.45 -0.07 -8.69
C ALA A 49 7.91 0.47 -10.06
N ALA A 50 8.78 -0.29 -10.74
CA ALA A 50 9.22 0.05 -12.08
C ALA A 50 8.05 -0.07 -13.09
N PRO A 51 8.04 0.75 -14.16
CA PRO A 51 7.08 0.60 -15.24
C PRO A 51 7.09 -0.83 -15.79
N GLY A 52 5.92 -1.47 -15.84
CA GLY A 52 5.80 -2.86 -16.29
C GLY A 52 5.44 -3.86 -15.21
N ALA A 53 5.51 -3.48 -13.93
CA ALA A 53 5.05 -4.32 -12.81
C ALA A 53 3.57 -4.73 -12.94
N TRP A 54 2.75 -3.89 -13.56
CA TRP A 54 1.33 -4.14 -13.86
C TRP A 54 1.04 -4.67 -15.28
N SER A 55 2.02 -4.65 -16.19
CA SER A 55 1.83 -5.02 -17.61
C SER A 55 2.62 -6.24 -18.06
N GLY A 56 3.18 -7.01 -17.12
CA GLY A 56 3.92 -8.24 -17.41
C GLY A 56 5.29 -8.02 -18.08
N GLY A 57 5.84 -6.80 -17.98
CA GLY A 57 7.25 -6.54 -18.30
C GLY A 57 8.19 -7.18 -17.27
N PRO A 58 9.51 -6.96 -17.35
CA PRO A 58 10.40 -7.32 -16.24
C PRO A 58 10.03 -6.43 -15.04
N GLY A 59 9.01 -6.85 -14.29
CA GLY A 59 8.58 -6.21 -13.07
C GLY A 59 9.76 -6.09 -12.12
N GLY A 60 9.77 -5.03 -11.32
CA GLY A 60 10.89 -4.74 -10.43
C GLY A 60 10.63 -3.49 -9.60
N TRP A 61 11.61 -3.17 -8.77
CA TRP A 61 11.61 -2.00 -7.90
C TRP A 61 12.75 -1.08 -8.33
N LEU A 62 12.57 0.23 -8.18
CA LEU A 62 13.59 1.21 -8.56
C LEU A 62 14.52 1.49 -7.38
N GLU A 63 15.82 1.54 -7.68
CA GLU A 63 16.82 2.07 -6.75
C GLU A 63 16.56 3.54 -6.44
N MET A 64 16.83 3.95 -5.21
CA MET A 64 16.58 5.29 -4.72
C MET A 64 17.89 6.08 -4.56
N GLY A 65 17.82 7.38 -4.80
CA GLY A 65 18.93 8.27 -4.42
C GLY A 65 19.01 8.42 -2.89
N PRO A 66 20.17 8.80 -2.32
CA PRO A 66 20.36 8.86 -0.86
C PRO A 66 19.40 9.84 -0.16
N TRP A 67 19.05 10.95 -0.81
CA TRP A 67 18.09 11.92 -0.25
C TRP A 67 16.64 11.42 -0.29
N GLU A 68 16.32 10.69 -1.33
CA GLU A 68 15.00 10.09 -1.50
C GLU A 68 14.81 8.97 -0.47
N GLU A 69 15.82 8.11 -0.32
CA GLU A 69 15.86 7.09 0.72
C GLU A 69 15.65 7.72 2.11
N HIS A 70 16.41 8.76 2.44
CA HIS A 70 16.26 9.44 3.73
C HIS A 70 14.84 9.96 3.96
N ALA A 71 14.27 10.66 2.97
CA ALA A 71 12.91 11.20 3.08
C ALA A 71 11.86 10.10 3.29
N TRP A 72 11.98 8.98 2.59
CA TRP A 72 11.05 7.86 2.72
C TRP A 72 11.21 7.09 4.02
N ARG A 73 12.44 6.91 4.53
CA ARG A 73 12.65 6.33 5.87
C ARG A 73 11.96 7.16 6.94
N THR A 74 12.17 8.47 6.94
CA THR A 74 11.50 9.38 7.89
C THR A 74 9.98 9.29 7.79
N ARG A 75 9.43 9.19 6.56
CA ARG A 75 7.99 9.06 6.35
C ARG A 75 7.45 7.72 6.88
N ILE A 76 8.14 6.62 6.61
CA ILE A 76 7.75 5.28 7.08
C ILE A 76 7.88 5.16 8.61
N GLU A 77 8.88 5.78 9.24
CA GLU A 77 9.00 5.84 10.69
C GLU A 77 7.76 6.52 11.32
N LEU A 78 7.37 7.69 10.80
CA LEU A 78 6.16 8.39 11.26
C LEU A 78 4.91 7.53 11.08
N TRP A 79 4.74 6.88 9.93
CA TRP A 79 3.60 6.01 9.68
C TRP A 79 3.60 4.75 10.54
N THR A 80 4.77 4.20 10.85
CA THR A 80 4.90 3.05 11.77
C THR A 80 4.31 3.40 13.13
N GLU A 81 4.55 4.61 13.64
CA GLU A 81 3.96 5.07 14.90
C GLU A 81 2.43 5.21 14.82
N VAL A 82 1.90 5.72 13.70
CA VAL A 82 0.45 5.80 13.45
C VAL A 82 -0.17 4.40 13.52
N TYR A 83 0.38 3.45 12.77
CA TYR A 83 -0.17 2.09 12.74
C TYR A 83 0.03 1.33 14.04
N ALA A 84 1.07 1.63 14.81
CA ALA A 84 1.24 1.09 16.16
C ALA A 84 0.10 1.56 17.10
N ARG A 85 -0.34 2.81 17.00
CA ARG A 85 -1.52 3.31 17.74
C ARG A 85 -2.80 2.59 17.32
N VAL A 86 -3.01 2.44 16.01
CA VAL A 86 -4.18 1.72 15.45
C VAL A 86 -4.20 0.26 15.92
N ALA A 87 -3.05 -0.42 15.86
CA ALA A 87 -2.91 -1.82 16.26
C ALA A 87 -3.22 -2.03 17.76
N ARG A 88 -2.85 -1.08 18.62
CA ARG A 88 -3.18 -1.10 20.06
C ARG A 88 -4.64 -0.70 20.36
N GLY A 89 -5.32 -0.06 19.42
CA GLY A 89 -6.66 0.49 19.63
C GLY A 89 -6.65 1.80 20.42
N ASP A 90 -5.57 2.57 20.33
CA ASP A 90 -5.44 3.88 20.96
C ASP A 90 -6.41 4.90 20.32
N GLU A 91 -6.68 6.01 21.01
CA GLU A 91 -7.38 7.15 20.42
C GLU A 91 -6.53 7.77 19.30
N LEU A 92 -7.16 8.06 18.16
CA LEU A 92 -6.49 8.58 16.97
C LEU A 92 -6.72 10.07 16.83
N SER A 93 -5.64 10.78 16.48
CA SER A 93 -5.70 12.20 16.14
C SER A 93 -6.25 12.42 14.73
N PRO A 94 -6.69 13.65 14.37
CA PRO A 94 -7.06 13.97 12.99
C PRO A 94 -5.95 13.65 11.97
N SER A 95 -4.68 13.90 12.32
CA SER A 95 -3.55 13.58 11.45
C SER A 95 -3.35 12.07 11.25
N ASP A 96 -3.67 11.24 12.26
CA ASP A 96 -3.67 9.78 12.11
C ASP A 96 -4.75 9.35 11.10
N HIS A 97 -5.93 9.98 11.18
CA HIS A 97 -7.02 9.72 10.23
C HIS A 97 -6.66 10.13 8.80
N ASP A 98 -5.92 11.22 8.60
CA ASP A 98 -5.45 11.63 7.27
C ASP A 98 -4.52 10.58 6.64
N VAL A 99 -3.60 10.02 7.42
CA VAL A 99 -2.72 8.92 6.99
C VAL A 99 -3.53 7.68 6.62
N LEU A 100 -4.47 7.29 7.49
CA LEU A 100 -5.34 6.14 7.22
C LEU A 100 -6.20 6.35 5.97
N HIS A 101 -6.71 7.55 5.75
CA HIS A 101 -7.55 7.86 4.59
C HIS A 101 -6.72 7.80 3.30
N GLN A 102 -5.53 8.39 3.32
CA GLN A 102 -4.58 8.30 2.20
C GLN A 102 -4.29 6.84 1.87
N HIS A 103 -3.88 6.03 2.86
CA HIS A 103 -3.50 4.64 2.62
C HIS A 103 -4.68 3.74 2.27
N ALA A 104 -5.88 3.99 2.81
CA ALA A 104 -7.08 3.25 2.39
C ALA A 104 -7.40 3.50 0.91
N CYS A 105 -7.25 4.74 0.43
CA CYS A 105 -7.39 5.10 -0.97
C CYS A 105 -6.30 4.46 -1.84
N GLU A 106 -5.03 4.61 -1.46
CA GLU A 106 -3.88 4.07 -2.20
C GLU A 106 -3.92 2.54 -2.26
N ALA A 107 -4.23 1.88 -1.14
CA ALA A 107 -4.40 0.44 -1.10
C ALA A 107 -5.57 -0.03 -1.97
N THR A 108 -6.65 0.73 -2.08
CA THR A 108 -7.83 0.30 -2.83
C THR A 108 -7.66 0.54 -4.33
N TYR A 109 -7.14 1.69 -4.72
CA TYR A 109 -7.15 2.16 -6.11
C TYR A 109 -5.76 2.26 -6.75
N GLY A 110 -4.69 2.05 -5.98
CA GLY A 110 -3.32 2.00 -6.48
C GLY A 110 -3.01 0.71 -7.23
N ASP A 111 -1.75 0.60 -7.63
CA ASP A 111 -1.25 -0.56 -8.36
C ASP A 111 -1.24 -1.82 -7.48
N PRO A 112 -1.77 -2.97 -7.94
CA PRO A 112 -1.72 -4.23 -7.18
C PRO A 112 -0.30 -4.68 -6.81
N ALA A 113 0.74 -4.22 -7.50
CA ALA A 113 2.14 -4.50 -7.18
C ALA A 113 2.54 -4.09 -5.75
N TYR A 114 1.84 -3.12 -5.14
CA TYR A 114 2.08 -2.72 -3.75
C TYR A 114 1.36 -3.60 -2.72
N GLY A 115 0.57 -4.60 -3.14
CA GLY A 115 -0.12 -5.57 -2.30
C GLY A 115 -1.59 -5.26 -2.00
N GLY A 116 -2.05 -4.05 -2.33
CA GLY A 116 -3.45 -3.66 -2.32
C GLY A 116 -4.16 -4.03 -3.62
N ASN A 117 -5.36 -3.49 -3.82
CA ASN A 117 -6.16 -3.59 -5.05
C ASN A 117 -6.21 -5.02 -5.62
N ARG A 118 -6.38 -6.00 -4.73
CA ARG A 118 -6.38 -7.43 -5.08
C ARG A 118 -7.38 -7.72 -6.19
N ASP A 119 -6.95 -8.52 -7.16
CA ASP A 119 -7.71 -8.87 -8.36
C ASP A 119 -8.26 -7.65 -9.10
N GLU A 120 -7.53 -6.53 -9.03
CA GLU A 120 -7.91 -5.23 -9.61
C GLU A 120 -9.30 -4.77 -9.12
N GLY A 121 -9.70 -5.18 -7.91
CA GLY A 121 -11.06 -5.02 -7.43
C GLY A 121 -11.48 -3.57 -7.25
N GLY A 122 -10.58 -2.69 -6.80
CA GLY A 122 -10.84 -1.25 -6.73
C GLY A 122 -10.97 -0.62 -8.12
N TRP A 123 -10.13 -1.02 -9.07
CA TRP A 123 -10.24 -0.60 -10.47
C TRP A 123 -11.57 -1.01 -11.09
N ARG A 124 -12.01 -2.26 -10.86
CA ARG A 124 -13.33 -2.74 -11.29
C ARG A 124 -14.48 -1.94 -10.66
N ARG A 125 -14.38 -1.57 -9.37
CA ARG A 125 -15.41 -0.75 -8.67
C ARG A 125 -15.62 0.62 -9.33
N VAL A 126 -14.55 1.22 -9.86
CA VAL A 126 -14.62 2.56 -10.47
C VAL A 126 -14.67 2.52 -11.99
N ASN A 127 -14.84 1.34 -12.59
CA ASN A 127 -14.77 1.12 -14.04
C ASN A 127 -13.49 1.70 -14.66
N PHE A 128 -12.36 1.56 -13.96
CA PHE A 128 -11.07 1.96 -14.51
C PHE A 128 -10.81 1.10 -15.76
N PRO A 129 -10.48 1.71 -16.91
CA PRO A 129 -10.27 0.95 -18.13
C PRO A 129 -9.08 0.01 -17.93
N THR A 130 -9.22 -1.24 -18.37
CA THR A 130 -8.05 -2.13 -18.52
C THR A 130 -6.98 -1.35 -19.31
N PRO A 131 -5.73 -1.25 -18.80
CA PRO A 131 -4.75 -0.35 -19.38
C PRO A 131 -4.51 -0.71 -20.85
N LEU A 132 -4.82 0.24 -21.76
CA LEU A 132 -4.59 0.13 -23.20
C LEU A 132 -3.08 0.23 -23.58
N PHE A 133 -2.14 0.14 -22.62
CA PHE A 133 -0.75 0.50 -22.86
C PHE A 133 0.33 -0.48 -22.35
N PRO A 134 1.37 -0.74 -23.19
CA PRO A 134 1.47 -0.29 -24.58
C PRO A 134 0.54 -1.16 -25.46
N PRO A 135 0.01 -0.61 -26.58
CA PRO A 135 -0.81 -1.39 -27.50
C PRO A 135 -0.07 -2.67 -27.90
N ALA A 136 -0.81 -3.77 -28.03
CA ALA A 136 -0.28 -5.00 -28.60
C ALA A 136 0.46 -4.63 -29.88
N ARG A 137 1.76 -4.98 -29.98
CA ARG A 137 2.45 -4.85 -31.26
C ARG A 137 1.69 -5.74 -32.24
N SER A 138 1.10 -5.13 -33.26
CA SER A 138 0.58 -5.85 -34.41
C SER A 138 1.71 -6.73 -34.96
N SER A 139 1.51 -8.04 -34.89
CA SER A 139 2.32 -9.05 -35.59
C SER A 139 2.20 -8.89 -37.10
#